data_AF-A0A7J9MLV7-F1
#
_entry.id   AF-A0A7J9MLV7-F1
#
_cell.length_a   1.000
_cell.length_b   1.000
_cell.length_c   1.000
_cell.angle_alpha   90.00
_cell.angle_beta   90.00
_cell.angle_gamma   90.00
#
_symmetry.space_group_name_H-M   'P 1'
#
loop_
_entity.id
_entity.type
_entity.pdbx_description
1 polymer ?
#
loop_
_entity_poly.entity_id
_entity_poly.type
_entity_poly.pdbx_seq_one_letter_code
_entity_poly.pdbx_strand_id
1 'polypeptide(L)'
;MNCAAMVVVGYRPVLSPKCFASNPKINTDQLRYQLDQLHAEAETTRAKANNARLRFLRLSEAAEKLRRQAAVSMQRGKENEARDLLFQKKKVMQALEKSKNRIELLDKLATKLNEVINVKETQLIGNIVSDSEIGEEDGSSPVRIISPKEQAENNKNKNKDFGLDALTVGEDQKLLLDTDDLVEQPANKELEEHKAFAFNEDNRTSSLAAISTYEDFLEHLDQQLKQIEQELLTILNVSTLLLDDEKPKNVKVRQTTGLLESILDLRQR
;
A
#
# COMPACT_ATOMS: atom_id res chain seq x y z
N MET A 1 -3.29 31.36 98.20
CA MET A 1 -4.09 31.61 96.98
C MET A 1 -3.20 32.37 96.01
N ASN A 2 -2.98 31.85 94.81
CA ASN A 2 -2.30 32.53 93.69
C ASN A 2 -2.71 31.79 92.41
N CYS A 3 -3.36 32.49 91.48
CA CYS A 3 -3.63 32.00 90.13
C CYS A 3 -3.24 33.09 89.14
N ALA A 4 -2.14 32.89 88.41
CA ALA A 4 -1.75 33.71 87.28
C ALA A 4 -2.02 32.93 85.99
N ALA A 5 -2.57 33.59 84.98
CA ALA A 5 -2.85 32.98 83.69
C ALA A 5 -1.60 33.01 82.78
N MET A 6 -1.45 31.98 81.94
CA MET A 6 -0.65 32.06 80.72
C MET A 6 -1.45 31.51 79.54
N VAL A 7 -1.53 32.29 78.47
CA VAL A 7 -2.01 31.85 77.16
C VAL A 7 -0.80 31.70 76.26
N VAL A 8 -0.56 30.48 75.74
CA VAL A 8 0.53 30.22 74.80
C VAL A 8 -0.05 30.19 73.39
N VAL A 9 0.31 31.19 72.58
CA VAL A 9 -0.07 31.27 71.16
C VAL A 9 0.93 30.47 70.32
N GLY A 10 0.50 29.33 69.79
CA GLY A 10 1.31 28.50 68.89
C GLY A 10 1.29 29.02 67.46
N TYR A 11 2.40 29.59 66.99
CA TYR A 11 2.60 29.91 65.58
C TYR A 11 2.84 28.63 64.76
N ARG A 12 2.03 28.40 63.71
CA ARG A 12 2.33 27.41 62.67
C ARG A 12 3.03 28.09 61.49
N PRO A 13 4.21 27.62 61.05
CA PRO A 13 4.78 28.06 59.78
C PRO A 13 4.02 27.40 58.62
N VAL A 14 3.39 28.22 57.78
CA VAL A 14 2.83 27.75 56.49
C VAL A 14 3.99 27.66 55.50
N LEU A 15 4.56 26.46 55.37
CA LEU A 15 5.47 26.12 54.28
C LEU A 15 4.64 25.98 52.99
N SER A 16 4.60 27.05 52.20
CA SER A 16 4.05 27.01 50.85
C SER A 16 4.97 26.16 49.94
N PRO A 17 4.41 25.26 49.11
CA PRO A 17 5.20 24.59 48.08
C PRO A 17 5.60 25.66 47.05
N LYS A 18 6.89 26.00 46.98
CA LYS A 18 7.44 26.68 45.81
C LYS A 18 7.46 25.68 44.65
N CYS A 19 6.36 25.61 43.90
CA CYS A 19 6.34 24.96 42.61
C CYS A 19 7.38 25.66 41.72
N PHE A 20 8.36 24.89 41.22
CA PHE A 20 9.24 25.36 40.16
C PHE A 20 8.40 25.50 38.88
N ALA A 21 7.95 26.71 38.59
CA ALA A 21 7.31 27.04 37.32
C ALA A 21 8.36 26.89 36.20
N SER A 22 8.38 25.73 35.55
CA SER A 22 9.09 25.53 34.29
C SER A 22 8.45 26.42 33.22
N ASN A 23 9.22 27.34 32.62
CA ASN A 23 8.78 28.33 31.64
C ASN A 23 7.74 27.77 30.62
N PRO A 24 6.44 28.11 30.73
CA PRO A 24 5.42 27.58 29.82
C PRO A 24 5.64 28.06 28.38
N LYS A 25 6.14 29.29 28.21
CA LYS A 25 6.41 29.91 26.91
C LYS A 25 7.35 29.09 26.01
N ILE A 26 8.38 28.45 26.58
CA ILE A 26 9.33 27.62 25.82
C ILE A 26 8.64 26.33 25.31
N ASN A 27 7.72 25.77 26.11
CA ASN A 27 6.93 24.60 25.73
C ASN A 27 5.96 24.92 24.58
N THR A 28 5.30 26.09 24.63
CA THR A 28 4.34 26.53 23.60
C THR A 28 5.00 26.75 22.23
N ASP A 29 6.19 27.35 22.16
CA ASP A 29 6.90 27.52 20.88
C ASP A 29 7.49 26.21 20.34
N GLN A 30 7.96 25.30 21.22
CA GLN A 30 8.36 23.95 20.81
C GLN A 30 7.17 23.14 20.26
N LEU A 31 5.98 23.31 20.86
CA LEU A 31 4.76 22.65 20.42
C LEU A 31 4.27 23.14 19.05
N ARG A 32 4.40 24.45 18.77
CA ARG A 32 4.17 25.03 17.43
C ARG A 32 5.10 24.42 16.37
N TYR A 33 6.41 24.38 16.64
CA TYR A 33 7.38 23.77 15.73
C TYR A 33 7.06 22.29 15.43
N GLN A 34 6.67 21.51 16.46
CA GLN A 34 6.23 20.13 16.26
C GLN A 34 4.97 20.02 15.40
N LEU A 35 4.04 20.98 15.53
CA LEU A 35 2.83 21.02 14.73
C LEU A 35 3.12 21.34 13.26
N ASP A 36 3.96 22.33 13.01
CA ASP A 36 4.39 22.70 11.65
C ASP A 36 5.10 21.52 10.94
N GLN A 37 5.95 20.79 11.68
CA GLN A 37 6.58 19.56 11.18
C GLN A 37 5.52 18.49 10.83
N LEU A 38 4.55 18.23 11.71
CA LEU A 38 3.49 17.25 11.47
C LEU A 38 2.62 17.61 10.26
N HIS A 39 2.28 18.90 10.09
CA HIS A 39 1.56 19.39 8.91
C HIS A 39 2.37 19.16 7.62
N ALA A 40 3.67 19.47 7.62
CA ALA A 40 4.55 19.18 6.48
C ALA A 40 4.66 17.67 6.18
N GLU A 41 4.73 16.82 7.20
CA GLU A 41 4.73 15.36 7.05
C GLU A 41 3.38 14.84 6.51
N ALA A 42 2.25 15.43 6.91
CA ALA A 42 0.93 15.09 6.40
C ALA A 42 0.77 15.47 4.92
N GLU A 43 1.20 16.68 4.52
CA GLU A 43 1.17 17.12 3.12
C GLU A 43 2.06 16.25 2.22
N THR A 44 3.30 15.96 2.65
CA THR A 44 4.19 15.09 1.85
C THR A 44 3.65 13.66 1.77
N THR A 45 2.99 13.15 2.80
CA THR A 45 2.31 11.84 2.79
C THR A 45 1.14 11.83 1.81
N ARG A 46 0.31 12.88 1.79
CA ARG A 46 -0.80 13.03 0.85
C ARG A 46 -0.32 13.14 -0.60
N ALA A 47 0.76 13.90 -0.84
CA ALA A 47 1.40 13.98 -2.15
C ALA A 47 1.94 12.62 -2.62
N LYS A 48 2.59 11.85 -1.74
CA LYS A 48 3.04 10.47 -2.02
C LYS A 48 1.87 9.54 -2.34
N ALA A 49 0.73 9.66 -1.65
CA ALA A 49 -0.48 8.88 -1.92
C ALA A 49 -1.06 9.21 -3.31
N ASN A 50 -1.15 10.50 -3.65
CA ASN A 50 -1.63 10.96 -4.96
C ASN A 50 -0.72 10.51 -6.12
N ASN A 51 0.60 10.51 -5.93
CA ASN A 51 1.54 9.94 -6.90
C ASN A 51 1.31 8.42 -7.10
N ALA A 52 1.08 7.67 -6.01
CA ALA A 52 0.77 6.25 -6.08
C ALA A 52 -0.59 5.98 -6.77
N ARG A 53 -1.60 6.84 -6.58
CA ARG A 53 -2.88 6.80 -7.31
C ARG A 53 -2.70 7.03 -8.81
N LEU A 54 -1.90 8.02 -9.20
CA LEU A 54 -1.58 8.28 -10.61
C LEU A 54 -0.84 7.10 -11.25
N ARG A 55 0.11 6.47 -10.54
CA ARG A 55 0.78 5.24 -10.98
C ARG A 55 -0.22 4.08 -11.13
N PHE A 56 -1.12 3.90 -10.17
CA PHE A 56 -2.15 2.86 -10.22
C PHE A 56 -3.06 3.01 -11.46
N LEU A 57 -3.51 4.23 -11.78
CA LEU A 57 -4.28 4.52 -13.00
C LEU A 57 -3.52 4.18 -14.29
N ARG A 58 -2.24 4.58 -14.39
CA ARG A 58 -1.40 4.26 -15.56
C ARG A 58 -1.18 2.74 -15.72
N LEU A 59 -1.02 2.02 -14.61
CA LEU A 59 -0.88 0.56 -14.61
C LEU A 59 -2.17 -0.16 -14.99
N SER A 60 -3.34 0.34 -14.55
CA SER A 60 -4.63 -0.25 -14.93
C SER A 60 -4.92 -0.06 -16.42
N GLU A 61 -4.61 1.12 -16.97
CA GLU A 61 -4.69 1.39 -18.40
C GLU A 61 -3.75 0.48 -19.22
N ALA A 62 -2.51 0.28 -18.77
CA ALA A 62 -1.57 -0.62 -19.42
C ALA A 62 -2.04 -2.08 -19.39
N ALA A 63 -2.59 -2.55 -18.26
CA ALA A 63 -3.15 -3.90 -18.16
C ALA A 63 -4.36 -4.11 -19.09
N GLU A 64 -5.18 -3.08 -19.28
CA GLU A 64 -6.29 -3.06 -20.24
C GLU A 64 -5.80 -3.07 -21.69
N LYS A 65 -4.77 -2.28 -22.03
CA LYS A 65 -4.15 -2.30 -23.37
C LYS A 65 -3.61 -3.68 -23.73
N LEU A 66 -2.85 -4.32 -22.82
CA LEU A 66 -2.35 -5.68 -22.99
C LEU A 66 -3.47 -6.71 -23.15
N ARG A 67 -4.58 -6.58 -22.38
CA ARG A 67 -5.77 -7.44 -22.53
C ARG A 67 -6.40 -7.31 -23.92
N ARG A 68 -6.54 -6.08 -24.43
CA ARG A 68 -7.11 -5.81 -25.77
C ARG A 68 -6.20 -6.34 -26.88
N GLN A 69 -4.89 -6.13 -26.76
CA GLN A 69 -3.91 -6.67 -27.72
C GLN A 69 -3.93 -8.19 -27.74
N ALA A 70 -3.93 -8.87 -26.59
CA ALA A 70 -4.02 -10.32 -26.52
C ALA A 70 -5.29 -10.86 -27.18
N ALA A 71 -6.45 -10.21 -26.97
CA ALA A 71 -7.70 -10.58 -27.63
C ALA A 71 -7.63 -10.46 -29.17
N VAL A 72 -7.01 -9.38 -29.68
CA VAL A 72 -6.79 -9.20 -31.12
C VAL A 72 -5.80 -10.23 -31.68
N SER A 73 -4.76 -10.60 -30.94
CA SER A 73 -3.79 -11.61 -31.37
C SER A 73 -4.42 -13.01 -31.41
N MET A 74 -5.29 -13.38 -30.46
CA MET A 74 -6.09 -14.61 -30.53
C MET A 74 -7.02 -14.65 -31.75
N GLN A 75 -7.74 -13.55 -32.03
CA GLN A 75 -8.60 -13.45 -33.22
C GLN A 75 -7.86 -13.58 -34.55
N ARG A 76 -6.54 -13.38 -34.55
CA ARG A 76 -5.67 -13.48 -35.73
C ARG A 76 -4.93 -14.83 -35.84
N GLY A 77 -5.24 -15.81 -34.98
CA GLY A 77 -4.52 -17.10 -34.97
C GLY A 77 -3.06 -16.96 -34.51
N LYS A 78 -2.79 -16.07 -33.54
CA LYS A 78 -1.46 -15.83 -32.98
C LYS A 78 -1.44 -16.11 -31.48
N GLU A 79 -1.61 -17.37 -31.12
CA GLU A 79 -1.76 -17.82 -29.73
C GLU A 79 -0.50 -17.57 -28.90
N ASN A 80 0.69 -17.71 -29.49
CA ASN A 80 1.96 -17.46 -28.81
C ASN A 80 2.12 -15.98 -28.43
N GLU A 81 1.86 -15.07 -29.37
CA GLU A 81 1.86 -13.61 -29.13
C GLU A 81 0.83 -13.23 -28.04
N ALA A 82 -0.36 -13.87 -28.06
CA ALA A 82 -1.38 -13.66 -27.04
C ALA A 82 -0.94 -14.16 -25.64
N ARG A 83 -0.27 -15.32 -25.55
CA ARG A 83 0.29 -15.86 -24.28
C ARG A 83 1.33 -14.92 -23.70
N ASP A 84 2.24 -14.39 -24.52
CA ASP A 84 3.27 -13.44 -24.08
C ASP A 84 2.66 -12.13 -23.56
N LEU A 85 1.68 -11.58 -24.26
CA LEU A 85 0.94 -10.39 -23.82
C LEU A 85 0.20 -10.61 -22.50
N LEU A 86 -0.38 -11.81 -22.29
CA LEU A 86 -1.01 -12.17 -21.01
C LEU A 86 0.02 -12.37 -19.88
N PHE A 87 1.22 -12.88 -20.18
CA PHE A 87 2.31 -12.96 -19.21
C PHE A 87 2.84 -11.57 -18.81
N GLN A 88 2.98 -10.65 -19.77
CA GLN A 88 3.27 -9.24 -19.49
C GLN A 88 2.15 -8.61 -18.64
N LYS A 89 0.88 -8.85 -18.97
CA LYS A 89 -0.27 -8.38 -18.18
C LYS A 89 -0.20 -8.87 -16.74
N LYS A 90 0.19 -10.13 -16.49
CA LYS A 90 0.38 -10.69 -15.14
C LYS A 90 1.42 -9.89 -14.34
N LYS A 91 2.55 -9.48 -14.95
CA LYS A 91 3.57 -8.62 -14.32
C LYS A 91 3.01 -7.23 -14.00
N VAL A 92 2.26 -6.62 -14.92
CA VAL A 92 1.61 -5.31 -14.69
C VAL A 92 0.58 -5.38 -13.55
N MET A 93 -0.21 -6.45 -13.48
CA MET A 93 -1.18 -6.69 -12.39
C MET A 93 -0.50 -6.84 -11.02
N GLN A 94 0.67 -7.50 -10.94
CA GLN A 94 1.46 -7.56 -9.71
C GLN A 94 1.97 -6.18 -9.26
N ALA A 95 2.40 -5.33 -10.21
CA ALA A 95 2.79 -3.96 -9.92
C ALA A 95 1.59 -3.09 -9.48
N LEU A 96 0.41 -3.35 -10.05
CA LEU A 96 -0.84 -2.68 -9.70
C LEU A 96 -1.26 -2.98 -8.25
N GLU A 97 -1.21 -4.24 -7.81
CA GLU A 97 -1.52 -4.60 -6.42
C GLU A 97 -0.50 -4.00 -5.43
N LYS A 98 0.80 -3.99 -5.78
CA LYS A 98 1.82 -3.27 -4.98
C LYS A 98 1.51 -1.77 -4.87
N SER A 99 1.00 -1.15 -5.95
CA SER A 99 0.61 0.26 -5.95
C SER A 99 -0.63 0.51 -5.08
N LYS A 100 -1.62 -0.39 -5.11
CA LYS A 100 -2.82 -0.35 -4.27
C LYS A 100 -2.45 -0.43 -2.78
N ASN A 101 -1.66 -1.44 -2.39
CA ASN A 101 -1.23 -1.62 -1.00
C ASN A 101 -0.45 -0.39 -0.48
N ARG A 102 0.33 0.26 -1.35
CA ARG A 102 1.03 1.52 -1.01
C ARG A 102 0.06 2.69 -0.81
N ILE A 103 -1.02 2.80 -1.60
CA ILE A 103 -2.06 3.82 -1.40
C ILE A 103 -2.73 3.59 -0.04
N GLU A 104 -3.19 2.37 0.25
CA GLU A 104 -3.83 2.04 1.52
C GLU A 104 -2.96 2.33 2.75
N LEU A 105 -1.65 2.04 2.67
CA LEU A 105 -0.70 2.35 3.74
C LEU A 105 -0.52 3.85 3.93
N LEU A 106 -0.38 4.61 2.84
CA LEU A 106 -0.20 6.07 2.90
C LEU A 106 -1.47 6.78 3.36
N ASP A 107 -2.65 6.28 3.02
CA ASP A 107 -3.93 6.80 3.52
C ASP A 107 -4.10 6.54 5.01
N LYS A 108 -3.73 5.33 5.50
CA LYS A 108 -3.68 5.03 6.95
C LYS A 108 -2.66 5.90 7.69
N LEU A 109 -1.51 6.20 7.09
CA LEU A 109 -0.53 7.12 7.68
C LEU A 109 -1.07 8.55 7.72
N ALA A 110 -1.72 9.02 6.64
CA ALA A 110 -2.33 10.34 6.60
C ALA A 110 -3.44 10.52 7.64
N THR A 111 -4.29 9.51 7.87
CA THR A 111 -5.29 9.58 8.95
C THR A 111 -4.64 9.63 10.33
N LYS A 112 -3.56 8.86 10.56
CA LYS A 112 -2.82 8.88 11.83
C LYS A 112 -2.07 10.20 12.07
N LEU A 113 -1.49 10.81 11.03
CA LEU A 113 -0.91 12.15 11.13
C LEU A 113 -1.97 13.20 11.49
N ASN A 114 -3.14 13.15 10.85
CA ASN A 114 -4.26 14.04 11.20
C ASN A 114 -4.75 13.84 12.64
N GLU A 115 -4.82 12.59 13.15
CA GLU A 115 -5.15 12.33 14.56
C GLU A 115 -4.13 12.98 15.52
N VAL A 116 -2.83 12.85 15.23
CA VAL A 116 -1.76 13.45 16.07
C VAL A 116 -1.77 14.98 15.98
N ILE A 117 -2.00 15.54 14.79
CA ILE A 117 -2.20 16.99 14.58
C ILE A 117 -3.35 17.49 15.45
N ASN A 118 -4.52 16.87 15.40
CA ASN A 118 -5.68 17.27 16.20
C ASN A 118 -5.39 17.25 17.71
N VAL A 119 -4.66 16.23 18.20
CA VAL A 119 -4.24 16.14 19.62
C VAL A 119 -3.26 17.26 19.97
N LYS A 120 -2.30 17.57 19.09
CA LYS A 120 -1.30 18.63 19.28
C LYS A 120 -1.90 20.03 19.19
N GLU A 121 -2.86 20.25 18.31
CA GLU A 121 -3.64 21.50 18.22
C GLU A 121 -4.48 21.70 19.48
N THR A 122 -5.16 20.65 19.96
CA THR A 122 -5.92 20.71 21.22
C THR A 122 -5.00 21.01 22.41
N GLN A 123 -3.80 20.40 22.45
CA GLN A 123 -2.78 20.70 23.46
C GLN A 123 -2.30 22.16 23.38
N LEU A 124 -2.08 22.68 22.17
CA LEU A 124 -1.62 24.05 21.96
C LEU A 124 -2.68 25.09 22.37
N ILE A 125 -3.95 24.82 22.05
CA ILE A 125 -5.09 25.64 22.50
C ILE A 125 -5.16 25.62 24.03
N GLY A 126 -5.06 24.44 24.66
CA GLY A 126 -5.06 24.31 26.12
C GLY A 126 -3.96 25.13 26.79
N ASN A 127 -2.73 25.05 26.28
CA ASN A 127 -1.60 25.85 26.79
C ASN A 127 -1.87 27.36 26.66
N ILE A 128 -2.40 27.82 25.51
CA ILE A 128 -2.67 29.25 25.28
C ILE A 128 -3.79 29.77 26.20
N VAL A 129 -4.83 28.97 26.47
CA VAL A 129 -5.88 29.31 27.43
C VAL A 129 -5.31 29.40 28.85
N SER A 130 -4.51 28.41 29.28
CA SER A 130 -3.87 28.43 30.60
C SER A 130 -2.87 29.58 30.79
N ASP A 131 -2.12 29.95 29.76
CA ASP A 131 -1.24 31.14 29.78
C ASP A 131 -2.04 32.46 29.90
N SER A 132 -3.32 32.47 29.51
CA SER A 132 -4.18 33.67 29.55
C SER A 132 -4.93 33.85 30.87
N GLU A 133 -5.16 32.80 31.65
CA GLU A 133 -5.84 32.86 32.96
C GLU A 133 -4.93 33.36 34.10
N ILE A 134 -3.62 33.43 33.86
CA ILE A 134 -2.61 33.85 34.86
C ILE A 134 -2.42 35.39 34.89
N GLY A 135 -3.21 36.13 34.11
CA GLY A 135 -3.10 37.59 33.93
C GLY A 135 -4.12 38.46 34.68
N GLU A 136 -5.00 37.91 35.54
CA GLU A 136 -6.05 38.68 36.24
C GLU A 136 -5.73 39.07 37.70
N GLU A 137 -4.50 39.52 37.98
CA GLU A 137 -4.24 40.41 39.14
C GLU A 137 -3.61 41.74 38.68
N ASP A 138 -4.20 42.83 39.18
CA ASP A 138 -3.82 44.25 39.03
C ASP A 138 -3.74 44.86 37.61
N GLY A 139 -4.85 45.50 37.18
CA GLY A 139 -4.80 46.35 35.99
C GLY A 139 -6.09 46.97 35.44
N SER A 140 -7.07 47.35 36.27
CA SER A 140 -8.31 48.00 35.77
C SER A 140 -8.03 49.42 35.22
N SER A 141 -7.59 49.48 33.97
CA SER A 141 -7.45 50.70 33.18
C SER A 141 -8.60 50.79 32.17
N PRO A 142 -9.48 51.82 32.25
CA PRO A 142 -10.64 51.89 31.38
C PRO A 142 -10.27 52.06 29.90
N VAL A 143 -10.62 51.08 29.07
CA VAL A 143 -10.45 51.15 27.61
C VAL A 143 -11.37 52.23 27.02
N ARG A 144 -10.82 53.41 26.76
CA ARG A 144 -11.52 54.49 26.03
C ARG A 144 -11.50 54.21 24.53
N ILE A 145 -12.59 53.63 24.03
CA ILE A 145 -12.86 53.58 22.59
C ILE A 145 -13.23 54.99 22.12
N ILE A 146 -12.44 55.55 21.20
CA ILE A 146 -12.70 56.84 20.56
C ILE A 146 -13.18 56.57 19.14
N SER A 147 -14.48 56.77 18.88
CA SER A 147 -15.01 56.73 17.51
C SER A 147 -14.47 57.92 16.71
N PRO A 148 -13.94 57.71 15.48
CA PRO A 148 -13.54 58.81 14.61
C PRO A 148 -14.73 59.74 14.33
N LYS A 149 -14.53 61.05 14.47
CA LYS A 149 -15.51 62.04 14.00
C LYS A 149 -15.35 62.23 12.51
N GLU A 150 -16.45 62.12 11.77
CA GLU A 150 -16.52 62.59 10.40
C GLU A 150 -16.32 64.12 10.40
N GLN A 151 -15.32 64.58 9.64
CA GLN A 151 -15.17 65.99 9.32
C GLN A 151 -15.13 66.11 7.80
N ALA A 152 -16.29 66.40 7.21
CA ALA A 152 -16.35 66.82 5.82
C ALA A 152 -15.77 68.24 5.71
N GLU A 153 -14.73 68.42 4.89
CA GLU A 153 -14.86 69.32 3.74
C GLU A 153 -13.71 69.20 2.73
N ASN A 154 -14.11 69.41 1.47
CA ASN A 154 -13.34 69.48 0.24
C ASN A 154 -11.91 70.05 0.34
N ASN A 155 -10.97 69.42 -0.38
CA ASN A 155 -10.27 70.18 -1.43
C ASN A 155 -9.69 69.31 -2.57
N LYS A 156 -9.70 69.88 -3.78
CA LYS A 156 -9.26 69.23 -5.04
C LYS A 156 -7.77 69.47 -5.30
N ASN A 157 -7.03 68.46 -5.77
CA ASN A 157 -6.49 68.38 -7.15
C ASN A 157 -5.26 67.44 -7.29
N LYS A 158 -5.26 66.66 -8.39
CA LYS A 158 -4.14 66.34 -9.31
C LYS A 158 -2.80 65.90 -8.69
N ASN A 159 -2.32 64.67 -8.89
CA ASN A 159 -1.77 64.11 -10.15
C ASN A 159 -1.76 62.56 -10.04
N LYS A 160 -2.07 61.74 -11.05
CA LYS A 160 -1.19 61.27 -12.16
C LYS A 160 0.19 60.79 -11.72
N ASP A 161 0.78 59.71 -12.24
CA ASP A 161 0.36 58.54 -13.06
C ASP A 161 1.30 57.38 -12.55
N PHE A 162 1.16 56.08 -12.78
CA PHE A 162 0.49 55.25 -13.80
C PHE A 162 -0.28 54.09 -13.08
N GLY A 163 -0.51 52.85 -13.55
CA GLY A 163 -0.18 52.14 -14.79
C GLY A 163 -0.71 50.69 -14.75
N LEU A 164 -1.18 50.19 -15.91
CA LEU A 164 -1.55 48.79 -16.20
C LEU A 164 -0.32 47.84 -15.99
N ASP A 165 -0.43 46.51 -15.92
CA ASP A 165 -1.31 45.65 -16.73
C ASP A 165 -1.57 44.26 -16.11
N ALA A 166 -2.63 43.61 -16.59
CA ALA A 166 -2.78 42.15 -16.49
C ALA A 166 -2.48 41.54 -17.87
N LEU A 167 -1.51 40.65 -17.98
CA LEU A 167 -1.26 39.91 -19.22
C LEU A 167 -0.81 38.47 -18.99
N THR A 168 -1.12 37.64 -19.98
CA THR A 168 -1.20 36.18 -19.93
C THR A 168 -0.18 35.52 -20.86
N VAL A 169 -0.06 34.19 -20.77
CA VAL A 169 0.54 33.25 -21.75
C VAL A 169 2.08 33.17 -21.78
N GLY A 170 2.60 31.94 -21.90
CA GLY A 170 3.99 31.63 -22.23
C GLY A 170 4.35 30.17 -21.94
N GLU A 171 4.37 29.32 -22.96
CA GLU A 171 4.69 27.88 -22.86
C GLU A 171 6.20 27.56 -22.91
N ASP A 172 6.50 26.28 -22.70
CA ASP A 172 7.70 25.55 -23.12
C ASP A 172 9.09 25.90 -22.55
N GLN A 173 9.63 24.92 -21.81
CA GLN A 173 11.02 24.52 -21.98
C GLN A 173 11.16 22.98 -21.93
N LYS A 174 11.91 22.47 -22.91
CA LYS A 174 12.09 21.05 -23.25
C LYS A 174 13.59 20.75 -23.21
N LEU A 175 13.96 19.47 -23.25
CA LEU A 175 15.33 18.91 -23.16
C LEU A 175 15.83 18.76 -21.71
N LEU A 176 16.66 17.77 -21.38
CA LEU A 176 17.39 16.81 -22.23
C LEU A 176 17.34 15.40 -21.62
N LEU A 177 17.52 14.39 -22.48
CA LEU A 177 17.85 13.03 -22.08
C LEU A 177 19.27 13.02 -21.51
N ASP A 178 19.54 12.17 -20.51
CA ASP A 178 20.82 11.46 -20.52
C ASP A 178 20.63 10.04 -19.98
N THR A 179 21.40 9.14 -20.58
CA THR A 179 21.42 7.71 -20.31
C THR A 179 22.80 7.40 -19.78
N ASP A 180 22.93 6.67 -18.68
CA ASP A 180 24.16 5.90 -18.48
C ASP A 180 23.90 4.62 -17.69
N ASP A 181 24.63 3.58 -18.08
CA ASP A 181 24.52 2.21 -17.59
C ASP A 181 24.92 2.07 -16.11
N LEU A 182 24.20 1.22 -15.39
CA LEU A 182 24.85 0.26 -14.49
C LEU A 182 24.21 -1.13 -14.66
N VAL A 183 24.96 -2.00 -15.32
CA VAL A 183 24.71 -3.44 -15.43
C VAL A 183 25.01 -4.11 -14.09
N GLU A 184 24.07 -4.92 -13.58
CA GLU A 184 24.44 -6.08 -12.75
C GLU A 184 23.40 -7.21 -12.87
N GLN A 185 23.86 -8.45 -12.75
CA GLN A 185 23.16 -9.67 -13.16
C GLN A 185 22.14 -10.20 -12.12
N PRO A 186 21.16 -11.03 -12.54
CA PRO A 186 20.18 -11.61 -11.62
C PRO A 186 20.75 -12.81 -10.84
N ALA A 187 20.82 -12.70 -9.51
CA ALA A 187 21.01 -13.85 -8.63
C ALA A 187 19.67 -14.58 -8.41
N ASN A 188 19.61 -15.86 -8.80
CA ASN A 188 18.51 -16.76 -8.47
C ASN A 188 18.64 -17.28 -7.03
N LYS A 189 17.50 -17.70 -6.44
CA LYS A 189 17.24 -18.32 -5.11
C LYS A 189 16.36 -17.42 -4.21
N GLU A 190 15.45 -17.92 -3.37
CA GLU A 190 14.93 -19.28 -3.16
C GLU A 190 13.40 -19.32 -3.42
N LEU A 191 12.88 -20.48 -3.84
CA LEU A 191 11.45 -20.81 -3.78
C LEU A 191 11.29 -21.94 -2.78
N GLU A 192 10.69 -21.64 -1.62
CA GLU A 192 10.50 -22.61 -0.55
C GLU A 192 9.47 -23.69 -0.91
N GLU A 193 9.95 -24.93 -0.88
CA GLU A 193 9.29 -26.18 -0.51
C GLU A 193 7.78 -26.34 -0.74
N HIS A 194 7.43 -26.92 -1.89
CA HIS A 194 6.42 -27.99 -1.90
C HIS A 194 7.08 -29.30 -2.33
N LYS A 195 7.17 -30.23 -1.37
CA LYS A 195 7.81 -31.53 -1.47
C LYS A 195 6.99 -32.46 -2.37
N ALA A 196 7.15 -32.31 -3.68
CA ALA A 196 6.58 -33.22 -4.66
C ALA A 196 7.16 -34.64 -4.48
N PHE A 197 6.31 -35.65 -4.68
CA PHE A 197 6.73 -37.05 -4.65
C PHE A 197 7.78 -37.30 -5.73
N ALA A 198 8.91 -37.89 -5.35
CA ALA A 198 9.96 -38.27 -6.28
C ALA A 198 9.47 -39.40 -7.20
N PHE A 199 8.96 -39.01 -8.38
CA PHE A 199 8.89 -39.88 -9.54
C PHE A 199 10.23 -39.77 -10.29
N ASN A 200 10.79 -40.89 -10.74
CA ASN A 200 12.04 -40.90 -11.49
C ASN A 200 11.89 -40.09 -12.79
N GLU A 201 12.56 -38.93 -12.85
CA GLU A 201 12.35 -37.90 -13.88
C GLU A 201 13.39 -37.99 -15.03
N ASP A 202 14.46 -38.77 -14.83
CA ASP A 202 15.64 -38.85 -15.70
C ASP A 202 15.37 -39.37 -17.12
N ASN A 203 14.23 -40.03 -17.34
CA ASN A 203 13.88 -40.66 -18.63
C ASN A 203 12.66 -40.03 -19.33
N ARG A 204 12.07 -38.97 -18.77
CA ARG A 204 10.91 -38.25 -19.36
C ARG A 204 11.29 -36.91 -19.98
N THR A 205 12.27 -36.21 -19.38
CA THR A 205 12.76 -34.91 -19.87
C THR A 205 13.46 -35.02 -21.24
N SER A 206 14.09 -36.17 -21.53
CA SER A 206 14.69 -36.49 -22.83
C SER A 206 13.66 -36.67 -23.95
N SER A 207 12.44 -37.13 -23.64
CA SER A 207 11.42 -37.43 -24.66
C SER A 207 10.78 -36.18 -25.28
N LEU A 208 10.78 -35.05 -24.56
CA LEU A 208 10.26 -33.77 -25.06
C LEU A 208 11.14 -33.14 -26.15
N ALA A 209 12.42 -33.51 -26.22
CA ALA A 209 13.37 -33.00 -27.22
C ALA A 209 13.12 -33.55 -28.64
N ALA A 210 12.31 -34.61 -28.77
CA ALA A 210 11.95 -35.22 -30.06
C ALA A 210 10.65 -34.68 -30.67
N ILE A 211 9.89 -33.86 -29.93
CA ILE A 211 8.58 -33.36 -30.35
C ILE A 211 8.78 -32.11 -31.23
N SER A 212 8.73 -32.29 -32.55
CA SER A 212 9.03 -31.23 -33.52
C SER A 212 7.78 -30.49 -34.01
N THR A 213 6.62 -31.15 -34.01
CA THR A 213 5.34 -30.62 -34.47
C THR A 213 4.24 -30.79 -33.42
N TYR A 214 3.09 -30.13 -33.66
CA TYR A 214 1.89 -30.32 -32.85
C TYR A 214 1.27 -31.72 -33.00
N GLU A 215 1.46 -32.38 -34.15
CA GLU A 215 1.00 -33.75 -34.36
C GLU A 215 1.84 -34.73 -33.53
N ASP A 216 3.18 -34.60 -33.59
CA ASP A 216 4.12 -35.39 -32.77
C ASP A 216 3.80 -35.26 -31.27
N PHE A 217 3.32 -34.08 -30.84
CA PHE A 217 2.91 -33.82 -29.47
C PHE A 217 1.64 -34.58 -29.07
N LEU A 218 0.62 -34.59 -29.95
CA LEU A 218 -0.61 -35.36 -29.71
C LEU A 218 -0.33 -36.87 -29.73
N GLU A 219 0.49 -37.35 -30.67
CA GLU A 219 0.90 -38.75 -30.72
C GLU A 219 1.66 -39.15 -29.45
N HIS A 220 2.60 -38.30 -28.99
CA HIS A 220 3.30 -38.54 -27.73
C HIS A 220 2.37 -38.59 -26.50
N LEU A 221 1.33 -37.74 -26.46
CA LEU A 221 0.32 -37.79 -25.41
C LEU A 221 -0.52 -39.08 -25.45
N ASP A 222 -0.97 -39.55 -26.62
CA ASP A 222 -1.68 -40.83 -26.72
C ASP A 222 -0.78 -42.01 -26.32
N GLN A 223 0.50 -41.99 -26.73
CA GLN A 223 1.48 -42.99 -26.31
C GLN A 223 1.65 -43.01 -24.78
N GLN A 224 1.73 -41.85 -24.10
CA GLN A 224 1.81 -41.79 -22.64
C GLN A 224 0.51 -42.27 -21.96
N LEU A 225 -0.67 -41.88 -22.47
CA LEU A 225 -1.95 -42.34 -21.93
C LEU A 225 -2.12 -43.85 -22.09
N LYS A 226 -1.71 -44.40 -23.23
CA LYS A 226 -1.70 -45.85 -23.52
C LYS A 226 -0.74 -46.62 -22.60
N GLN A 227 0.42 -46.04 -22.25
CA GLN A 227 1.31 -46.63 -21.25
C GLN A 227 0.63 -46.68 -19.87
N ILE A 228 0.01 -45.58 -19.44
CA ILE A 228 -0.70 -45.53 -18.15
C ILE A 228 -1.86 -46.53 -18.12
N GLU A 229 -2.63 -46.64 -19.22
CA GLU A 229 -3.69 -47.64 -19.39
C GLU A 229 -3.16 -49.08 -19.19
N GLN A 230 -2.03 -49.40 -19.80
CA GLN A 230 -1.37 -50.71 -19.63
C GLN A 230 -0.89 -50.94 -18.20
N GLU A 231 -0.28 -49.96 -17.55
CA GLU A 231 0.17 -50.05 -16.15
C GLU A 231 -1.02 -50.28 -15.20
N LEU A 232 -2.13 -49.56 -15.38
CA LEU A 232 -3.36 -49.72 -14.59
C LEU A 232 -4.02 -51.09 -14.83
N LEU A 233 -4.05 -51.58 -16.07
CA LEU A 233 -4.49 -52.94 -16.39
C LEU A 233 -3.60 -54.00 -15.72
N THR A 234 -2.28 -53.82 -15.72
CA THR A 234 -1.36 -54.73 -15.01
C THR A 234 -1.62 -54.72 -13.51
N ILE A 235 -1.81 -53.55 -12.88
CA ILE A 235 -2.17 -53.44 -11.46
C ILE A 235 -3.50 -54.14 -11.17
N LEU A 236 -4.51 -53.98 -12.04
CA LEU A 236 -5.81 -54.63 -11.89
C LEU A 236 -5.73 -56.15 -12.05
N ASN A 237 -4.93 -56.65 -12.99
CA ASN A 237 -4.69 -58.07 -13.20
C ASN A 237 -3.96 -58.70 -12.00
N VAL A 238 -2.87 -58.08 -11.52
CA VAL A 238 -2.16 -58.53 -10.31
C VAL A 238 -3.07 -58.49 -9.09
N SER A 239 -3.88 -57.43 -8.94
CA SER A 239 -4.85 -57.34 -7.84
C SER A 239 -5.93 -58.42 -7.92
N THR A 240 -6.29 -58.87 -9.11
CA THR A 240 -7.24 -59.98 -9.30
C THR A 240 -6.62 -61.32 -8.87
N LEU A 241 -5.37 -61.57 -9.25
CA LEU A 241 -4.64 -62.79 -8.82
C LEU A 241 -4.38 -62.86 -7.31
N LEU A 242 -4.32 -61.71 -6.63
CA LEU A 242 -3.84 -61.61 -5.24
C LEU A 242 -4.99 -61.37 -4.23
N LEU A 243 -6.14 -60.87 -4.67
CA LEU A 243 -7.27 -60.48 -3.82
C LEU A 243 -8.61 -61.01 -4.34
N ASP A 244 -8.65 -62.16 -5.01
CA ASP A 244 -9.80 -62.65 -5.79
C ASP A 244 -11.17 -62.48 -5.07
N ASP A 245 -11.27 -62.97 -3.82
CA ASP A 245 -12.47 -62.85 -2.96
C ASP A 245 -12.66 -61.47 -2.27
N GLU A 246 -11.60 -60.66 -2.16
CA GLU A 246 -11.63 -59.33 -1.50
C GLU A 246 -11.68 -58.14 -2.46
N LYS A 247 -11.54 -58.39 -3.76
CA LYS A 247 -11.52 -57.42 -4.85
C LYS A 247 -12.59 -56.31 -4.76
N PRO A 248 -13.89 -56.58 -4.49
CA PRO A 248 -14.91 -55.52 -4.41
C PRO A 248 -14.82 -54.65 -3.14
N LYS A 249 -14.10 -55.09 -2.11
CA LYS A 249 -13.87 -54.34 -0.86
C LYS A 249 -12.62 -53.47 -0.92
N ASN A 250 -11.67 -53.78 -1.81
CA ASN A 250 -10.41 -53.06 -1.90
C ASN A 250 -10.60 -51.67 -2.55
N VAL A 251 -10.46 -50.63 -1.73
CA VAL A 251 -10.62 -49.22 -2.16
C VAL A 251 -9.66 -48.85 -3.29
N LYS A 252 -8.40 -49.35 -3.26
CA LYS A 252 -7.42 -49.06 -4.32
C LYS A 252 -7.82 -49.69 -5.65
N VAL A 253 -8.33 -50.92 -5.65
CA VAL A 253 -8.83 -51.58 -6.87
C VAL A 253 -9.97 -50.77 -7.49
N ARG A 254 -10.96 -50.34 -6.70
CA ARG A 254 -12.05 -49.48 -7.19
C ARG A 254 -11.53 -48.15 -7.75
N GLN A 255 -10.53 -47.53 -7.12
CA GLN A 255 -9.90 -46.30 -7.61
C GLN A 255 -9.15 -46.53 -8.93
N THR A 256 -8.39 -47.62 -9.05
CA THR A 256 -7.70 -48.02 -10.29
C THR A 256 -8.68 -48.26 -11.44
N THR A 257 -9.81 -48.95 -11.18
CA THR A 257 -10.86 -49.17 -12.19
C THR A 257 -11.50 -47.86 -12.64
N GLY A 258 -11.91 -46.98 -11.71
CA GLY A 258 -12.51 -45.69 -12.07
C GLY A 258 -11.54 -44.74 -12.80
N LEU A 259 -10.24 -44.80 -12.49
CA LEU A 259 -9.21 -44.06 -13.22
C LEU A 259 -9.02 -44.61 -14.64
N LEU A 260 -9.02 -45.94 -14.81
CA LEU A 260 -8.94 -46.61 -16.11
C LEU A 260 -10.16 -46.26 -17.00
N GLU A 261 -11.38 -46.34 -16.45
CA GLU A 261 -12.61 -45.89 -17.13
C GLU A 261 -12.51 -44.42 -17.56
N SER A 262 -12.04 -43.53 -16.67
CA SER A 262 -11.86 -42.11 -16.98
C SER A 262 -10.86 -41.87 -18.12
N ILE A 263 -9.79 -42.66 -18.22
CA ILE A 263 -8.79 -42.56 -19.31
C ILE A 263 -9.38 -43.06 -20.63
N LEU A 264 -10.13 -44.18 -20.61
CA LEU A 264 -10.79 -44.70 -21.80
C LEU A 264 -11.85 -43.73 -22.34
N ASP A 265 -12.66 -43.12 -21.46
CA ASP A 265 -13.64 -42.08 -21.82
C ASP A 265 -12.99 -40.83 -22.41
N LEU A 266 -11.80 -40.45 -21.94
CA LEU A 266 -11.03 -39.33 -22.48
C LEU A 266 -10.42 -39.62 -23.86
N ARG A 267 -10.05 -40.88 -24.14
CA ARG A 267 -9.51 -41.30 -25.46
C ARG A 267 -10.58 -41.54 -26.53
N GLN A 268 -11.86 -41.63 -26.14
CA GLN A 268 -13.00 -41.80 -27.06
C GLN A 268 -13.65 -40.48 -27.52
N ARG A 269 -13.18 -39.32 -27.03
CA ARG A 269 -13.75 -37.99 -27.29
C ARG A 269 -12.86 -37.13 -28.17
#